data_AF-A0A8S3Z9G8-F1
#
_entry.id   AF-A0A8S3Z9G8-F1
#
_cell.length_a   1.000
_cell.length_b   1.000
_cell.length_c   1.000
_cell.angle_alpha   90.00
_cell.angle_beta   90.00
_cell.angle_gamma   90.00
#
_symmetry.space_group_name_H-M   'P 1'
#
loop_
_entity.id
_entity.type
_entity.pdbx_description
1 polymer ?
#
loop_
_entity_poly.entity_id
_entity_poly.type
_entity_poly.pdbx_seq_one_letter_code
_entity_poly.pdbx_strand_id
1 'polypeptide(L)'
;MTTRHIFQREAKTNMDVNKPLAESEAEKLNLQGLSKTVSRTESDSIASHGEEAGTSSASFNKLQHAVQKCVKRITAQRRVLPSIKEHFQKVYRADSENVLAISKSMVRQLESMILEDIEMQLNACDVEELLGSLDKIKTENVSVQRKWRPSRSPNEDMKAHLQESSQKELKQLQKILLTLESQNKHLNECVVKSDDKLQESVKLVENLCSAWEEAALVLSDETRQKFLDANVYM
;
A
#
# COMPACT_ATOMS: atom_id res chain seq x y z
N MET A 1 -38.88 24.92 21.43
CA MET A 1 -40.22 24.32 21.28
C MET A 1 -41.05 25.20 20.36
N THR A 2 -41.66 24.57 19.36
CA THR A 2 -42.86 25.02 18.62
C THR A 2 -42.69 25.97 17.41
N THR A 3 -42.42 25.31 16.29
CA THR A 3 -42.90 25.46 14.91
C THR A 3 -44.11 26.38 14.65
N ARG A 4 -44.04 27.18 13.55
CA ARG A 4 -45.16 27.36 12.62
C ARG A 4 -44.68 27.71 11.20
N HIS A 5 -45.03 26.81 10.28
CA HIS A 5 -44.97 26.92 8.82
C HIS A 5 -46.08 27.82 8.26
N ILE A 6 -45.97 28.16 6.95
CA ILE A 6 -46.96 28.66 5.93
C ILE A 6 -46.36 29.92 5.23
N PHE A 7 -46.26 30.11 3.91
CA PHE A 7 -46.73 29.40 2.71
C PHE A 7 -45.91 29.84 1.46
N GLN A 8 -45.89 28.91 0.51
CA GLN A 8 -45.58 28.91 -0.93
C GLN A 8 -45.60 30.23 -1.74
N ARG A 9 -44.70 30.31 -2.73
CA ARG A 9 -45.03 30.75 -4.10
C ARG A 9 -44.22 29.96 -5.14
N GLU A 10 -44.97 29.37 -6.06
CA GLU A 10 -44.53 28.58 -7.21
C GLU A 10 -44.02 29.49 -8.35
N ALA A 11 -43.07 29.00 -9.14
CA ALA A 11 -42.94 29.33 -10.55
C ALA A 11 -42.44 28.08 -11.29
N LYS A 12 -43.39 27.37 -11.90
CA LYS A 12 -43.17 26.31 -12.88
C LYS A 12 -43.13 26.98 -14.26
N THR A 13 -42.06 26.76 -15.02
CA THR A 13 -42.10 26.85 -16.49
C THR A 13 -41.38 25.64 -17.05
N ASN A 14 -42.20 24.64 -17.38
CA ASN A 14 -41.93 23.55 -18.28
C ASN A 14 -41.88 24.13 -19.70
N MET A 15 -40.83 23.85 -20.47
CA MET A 15 -40.88 23.77 -21.93
C MET A 15 -40.04 22.56 -22.33
N ASP A 16 -40.76 21.48 -22.55
CA ASP A 16 -40.33 20.24 -23.18
C ASP A 16 -40.30 20.51 -24.70
N VAL A 17 -39.14 20.37 -25.35
CA VAL A 17 -39.04 20.21 -26.80
C VAL A 17 -37.98 19.15 -27.10
N ASN A 18 -38.45 17.91 -27.17
CA ASN A 18 -37.76 16.83 -27.85
C ASN A 18 -38.11 16.88 -29.35
N LYS A 19 -37.11 17.03 -30.23
CA LYS A 19 -37.08 16.31 -31.52
C LYS A 19 -35.63 16.18 -32.04
N PRO A 20 -35.21 14.99 -32.53
CA PRO A 20 -33.83 14.70 -32.91
C PRO A 20 -33.59 14.87 -34.42
N LEU A 21 -32.34 15.18 -34.80
CA LEU A 21 -31.72 14.91 -36.11
C LEU A 21 -30.19 15.05 -35.90
N ALA A 22 -29.48 13.93 -35.87
CA ALA A 22 -28.69 13.40 -36.98
C ALA A 22 -27.30 14.06 -37.14
N GLU A 23 -26.29 13.29 -36.71
CA GLU A 23 -24.99 13.09 -37.38
C GLU A 23 -24.12 14.31 -37.69
N SER A 24 -23.02 14.43 -36.95
CA SER A 24 -21.73 14.83 -37.54
C SER A 24 -20.58 14.19 -36.78
N GLU A 25 -19.81 13.41 -37.52
CA GLU A 25 -18.61 12.68 -37.14
C GLU A 25 -17.50 13.64 -36.67
N ALA A 26 -17.26 13.74 -35.35
CA ALA A 26 -16.05 14.38 -34.83
C ALA A 26 -15.58 13.90 -33.44
N GLU A 27 -16.26 12.95 -32.78
CA GLU A 27 -15.85 12.43 -31.47
C GLU A 27 -15.43 10.96 -31.55
N LYS A 28 -14.25 10.69 -32.11
CA LYS A 28 -13.56 9.41 -31.97
C LYS A 28 -12.05 9.59 -31.89
N LEU A 29 -11.56 10.21 -30.82
CA LEU A 29 -10.19 9.96 -30.34
C LEU A 29 -10.10 9.98 -28.80
N ASN A 30 -10.00 8.77 -28.26
CA ASN A 30 -9.17 8.40 -27.12
C ASN A 30 -9.61 8.79 -25.69
N LEU A 31 -10.70 8.18 -25.24
CA LEU A 31 -10.97 7.89 -23.82
C LEU A 31 -11.02 6.37 -23.60
N GLN A 32 -9.87 5.70 -23.75
CA GLN A 32 -9.65 4.34 -23.26
C GLN A 32 -8.39 4.33 -22.41
N GLY A 33 -8.55 4.65 -21.13
CA GLY A 33 -7.43 4.58 -20.20
C GLY A 33 -7.72 5.05 -18.80
N LEU A 34 -8.96 4.93 -18.28
CA LEU A 34 -9.28 5.21 -16.87
C LEU A 34 -10.69 4.68 -16.53
N SER A 35 -10.87 3.35 -16.52
CA SER A 35 -12.01 2.70 -15.85
C SER A 35 -11.79 1.18 -15.76
N LYS A 36 -11.29 0.76 -14.59
CA LYS A 36 -11.08 -0.60 -14.03
C LYS A 36 -9.73 -0.50 -13.32
N THR A 37 -9.63 -0.35 -12.00
CA THR A 37 -10.14 -1.26 -10.98
C THR A 37 -10.22 -0.55 -9.62
N VAL A 38 -11.43 -0.21 -9.17
CA VAL A 38 -11.73 -0.06 -7.75
C VAL A 38 -12.58 -1.26 -7.38
N SER A 39 -11.91 -2.30 -6.90
CA SER A 39 -12.53 -3.43 -6.23
C SER A 39 -11.59 -3.86 -5.12
N ARG A 40 -11.82 -3.25 -3.96
CA ARG A 40 -11.85 -3.88 -2.63
C ARG A 40 -11.43 -5.35 -2.62
N THR A 41 -10.24 -5.61 -2.07
CA THR A 41 -9.90 -6.87 -1.42
C THR A 41 -9.23 -6.53 -0.10
N GLU A 42 -10.01 -6.62 0.97
CA GLU A 42 -9.51 -7.02 2.28
C GLU A 42 -8.79 -8.35 2.07
N SER A 43 -7.47 -8.35 2.22
CA SER A 43 -6.66 -9.55 2.30
C SER A 43 -5.55 -9.28 3.31
N ASP A 44 -5.83 -9.59 4.56
CA ASP A 44 -4.81 -9.94 5.55
C ASP A 44 -3.82 -10.89 4.89
N SER A 45 -2.67 -10.33 4.52
CA SER A 45 -1.58 -11.11 3.95
C SER A 45 -0.73 -11.61 5.11
N ILE A 46 -1.25 -12.64 5.77
CA ILE A 46 -0.45 -13.68 6.37
C ILE A 46 0.37 -14.29 5.23
N ALA A 47 1.57 -13.77 5.01
CA ALA A 47 2.56 -14.41 4.15
C ALA A 47 3.07 -15.64 4.93
N SER A 48 2.51 -16.80 4.61
CA SER A 48 3.18 -17.80 3.79
C SER A 48 4.25 -18.54 4.58
N HIS A 49 3.81 -19.55 5.34
CA HIS A 49 4.63 -20.72 5.63
C HIS A 49 5.07 -21.34 4.29
N GLY A 50 6.24 -20.91 3.81
CA GLY A 50 6.99 -21.73 2.87
C GLY A 50 7.37 -23.00 3.62
N GLU A 51 6.77 -24.11 3.22
CA GLU A 51 7.27 -25.46 3.47
C GLU A 51 8.68 -25.57 2.86
N GLU A 52 9.68 -25.06 3.57
CA GLU A 52 11.07 -25.46 3.36
C GLU A 52 11.32 -26.71 4.18
N ALA A 53 11.32 -27.82 3.45
CA ALA A 53 11.66 -29.13 3.93
C ALA A 53 12.94 -29.14 4.80
N GLY A 54 12.76 -29.56 6.05
CA GLY A 54 13.60 -30.59 6.66
C GLY A 54 14.99 -30.19 7.20
N THR A 55 15.33 -28.91 7.30
CA THR A 55 16.54 -28.50 8.03
C THR A 55 16.16 -27.74 9.29
N SER A 56 16.25 -28.46 10.42
CA SER A 56 16.04 -27.87 11.73
C SER A 56 16.97 -26.66 11.92
N SER A 57 16.41 -25.53 12.39
CA SER A 57 17.10 -24.25 12.53
C SER A 57 18.45 -24.41 13.26
N ALA A 58 19.50 -23.76 12.76
CA ALA A 58 20.81 -23.79 13.42
C ALA A 58 20.75 -23.19 14.83
N SER A 59 19.90 -22.18 15.03
CA SER A 59 19.63 -21.60 16.34
C SER A 59 18.81 -22.53 17.24
N PHE A 60 17.82 -23.25 16.70
CA PHE A 60 17.05 -24.25 17.44
C PHE A 60 17.92 -25.43 17.91
N ASN A 61 18.79 -25.95 17.04
CA ASN A 61 19.74 -27.00 17.42
C ASN A 61 20.68 -26.57 18.57
N LYS A 62 21.12 -25.30 18.57
CA LYS A 62 21.93 -24.75 19.68
C LYS A 62 21.13 -24.69 20.98
N LEU A 63 19.87 -24.29 20.92
CA LEU A 63 18.97 -24.28 22.07
C LEU A 63 18.77 -25.69 22.62
N GLN A 64 18.43 -26.66 21.77
CA GLN A 64 18.22 -28.06 22.17
C GLN A 64 19.48 -28.64 22.82
N HIS A 65 20.66 -28.40 22.23
CA HIS A 65 21.93 -28.83 22.81
C HIS A 65 22.21 -28.15 24.17
N ALA A 66 21.89 -26.85 24.30
CA ALA A 66 22.05 -26.13 25.57
C ALA A 66 21.12 -26.67 26.67
N VAL A 67 19.87 -26.96 26.33
CA VAL A 67 18.88 -27.59 27.24
C VAL A 67 19.38 -28.95 27.69
N GLN A 68 19.73 -29.85 26.76
CA GLN A 68 20.24 -31.18 27.08
C GLN A 68 21.47 -31.12 27.98
N LYS A 69 22.40 -30.18 27.70
CA LYS A 69 23.59 -29.97 28.52
C LYS A 69 23.26 -29.43 29.91
N CYS A 70 22.24 -28.58 30.03
CA CYS A 70 21.76 -28.05 31.30
C CYS A 70 21.16 -29.16 32.17
N VAL A 71 20.23 -29.93 31.61
CA VAL A 71 19.59 -31.07 32.29
C VAL A 71 20.66 -32.04 32.80
N LYS A 72 21.54 -32.54 31.91
CA LYS A 72 22.65 -33.43 32.27
C LYS A 72 23.56 -32.87 33.37
N ARG A 73 23.72 -31.54 33.47
CA ARG A 73 24.55 -30.90 34.50
C ARG A 73 23.84 -30.87 35.85
N ILE A 74 22.53 -30.68 35.86
CA ILE A 74 21.70 -30.67 37.08
C ILE A 74 21.57 -32.09 37.61
N THR A 75 21.32 -33.06 36.73
CA THR A 75 21.09 -34.46 37.05
C THR A 75 22.39 -35.29 37.15
N ALA A 76 23.54 -34.65 36.97
CA ALA A 76 24.83 -35.30 37.03
C ALA A 76 24.99 -36.09 38.34
N GLN A 77 25.26 -37.39 38.20
CA GLN A 77 25.34 -38.33 39.33
C GLN A 77 26.35 -37.88 40.40
N ARG A 78 27.43 -37.19 40.00
CA ARG A 78 28.42 -36.59 40.91
C ARG A 78 27.84 -35.58 41.91
N ARG A 79 26.66 -35.01 41.64
CA ARG A 79 25.97 -34.05 42.52
C ARG A 79 24.90 -34.73 43.36
N VAL A 80 24.14 -35.62 42.75
CA VAL A 80 22.98 -36.26 43.39
C VAL A 80 23.41 -37.35 44.38
N LEU A 81 24.41 -38.16 44.03
CA LEU A 81 24.81 -39.31 44.83
C LEU A 81 25.39 -38.94 46.21
N PRO A 82 26.26 -37.92 46.35
CA PRO A 82 26.75 -37.48 47.65
C PRO A 82 25.62 -37.01 48.57
N SER A 83 24.66 -36.24 48.05
CA SER A 83 23.52 -35.76 48.82
C SER A 83 22.64 -36.92 49.31
N ILE A 84 22.40 -37.94 48.48
CA ILE A 84 21.64 -39.13 48.88
C ILE A 84 22.41 -39.91 49.98
N LYS A 85 23.72 -40.08 49.82
CA LYS A 85 24.55 -40.77 50.82
C LYS A 85 24.56 -40.02 52.16
N GLU A 86 24.57 -38.69 52.14
CA GLU A 86 24.58 -37.85 53.33
C GLU A 86 23.25 -37.87 54.10
N HIS A 87 22.12 -37.80 53.40
CA HIS A 87 20.78 -37.72 54.02
C HIS A 87 20.19 -39.09 54.34
N PHE A 88 20.54 -40.14 53.58
CA PHE A 88 20.01 -41.50 53.74
C PHE A 88 21.07 -42.50 54.25
N GLN A 89 21.96 -42.07 55.14
CA GLN A 89 23.10 -42.88 55.62
C GLN A 89 22.70 -44.25 56.16
N LYS A 90 21.62 -44.33 56.96
CA LYS A 90 21.17 -45.59 57.58
C LYS A 90 20.71 -46.60 56.53
N VAL A 91 19.95 -46.14 55.54
CA VAL A 91 19.42 -46.98 54.46
C VAL A 91 20.54 -47.36 53.48
N TYR A 92 21.43 -46.43 53.17
CA TYR A 92 22.59 -46.69 52.30
C TYR A 92 23.56 -47.72 52.90
N ARG A 93 23.70 -47.77 54.22
CA ARG A 93 24.52 -48.81 54.91
C ARG A 93 23.83 -50.17 54.94
N ALA A 94 22.50 -50.20 55.00
CA ALA A 94 21.74 -51.44 55.04
C ALA A 94 21.66 -52.10 53.65
N ASP A 95 21.43 -51.29 52.61
CA ASP A 95 21.26 -51.78 51.23
C ASP A 95 21.73 -50.72 50.23
N SER A 96 23.03 -50.72 49.95
CA SER A 96 23.63 -49.75 49.03
C SER A 96 23.23 -50.00 47.58
N GLU A 97 23.01 -51.26 47.19
CA GLU A 97 22.72 -51.61 45.79
C GLU A 97 21.33 -51.13 45.38
N ASN A 98 20.31 -51.38 46.20
CA ASN A 98 18.95 -50.93 45.88
C ASN A 98 18.84 -49.40 45.95
N VAL A 99 19.50 -48.72 46.90
CA VAL A 99 19.51 -47.26 46.94
C VAL A 99 20.20 -46.66 45.70
N LEU A 100 21.28 -47.28 45.22
CA LEU A 100 21.94 -46.89 43.98
C LEU A 100 21.06 -47.15 42.75
N ALA A 101 20.33 -48.27 42.71
CA ALA A 101 19.41 -48.58 41.62
C ALA A 101 18.23 -47.61 41.56
N ILE A 102 17.60 -47.33 42.71
CA ILE A 102 16.47 -46.39 42.84
C ILE A 102 16.91 -44.97 42.48
N SER A 103 18.06 -44.51 43.00
CA SER A 103 18.55 -43.17 42.68
C SER A 103 18.86 -42.99 41.19
N LYS A 104 19.46 -44.00 40.53
CA LYS A 104 19.64 -44.00 39.07
C LYS A 104 18.32 -43.96 38.33
N SER A 105 17.33 -44.75 38.76
CA SER A 105 15.99 -44.76 38.14
C SER A 105 15.30 -43.41 38.29
N MET A 106 15.30 -42.84 39.50
CA MET A 106 14.71 -41.54 39.81
C MET A 106 15.34 -40.42 38.96
N VAL A 107 16.68 -40.42 38.84
CA VAL A 107 17.38 -39.42 38.02
C VAL A 107 17.01 -39.55 36.54
N ARG A 108 16.97 -40.78 35.99
CA ARG A 108 16.56 -41.00 34.59
C ARG A 108 15.12 -40.57 34.32
N GLN A 109 14.20 -40.89 35.23
CA GLN A 109 12.80 -40.47 35.13
C GLN A 109 12.69 -38.95 35.16
N LEU A 110 13.40 -38.30 36.09
CA LEU A 110 13.43 -36.84 36.18
C LEU A 110 14.01 -36.20 34.90
N GLU A 111 15.11 -36.75 34.36
CA GLU A 111 15.67 -36.29 33.08
C GLU A 111 14.65 -36.39 31.95
N SER A 112 13.97 -37.53 31.83
CA SER A 112 12.97 -37.76 30.79
C SER A 112 11.80 -36.79 30.91
N MET A 113 11.25 -36.64 32.13
CA MET A 113 10.11 -35.75 32.38
C MET A 113 10.45 -34.29 32.08
N ILE A 114 11.64 -33.81 32.49
CA ILE A 114 12.07 -32.44 32.21
C ILE A 114 12.25 -32.22 30.71
N LEU A 115 12.87 -33.18 30.00
CA LEU A 115 13.08 -33.05 28.56
C LEU A 115 11.76 -33.07 27.78
N GLU A 116 10.85 -33.95 28.15
CA GLU A 116 9.52 -34.05 27.55
C GLU A 116 8.68 -32.78 27.79
N ASP A 117 8.68 -32.25 29.02
CA ASP A 117 7.98 -31.00 29.33
C ASP A 117 8.54 -29.81 28.53
N ILE A 118 9.88 -29.70 28.43
CA ILE A 118 10.51 -28.65 27.62
C ILE A 118 10.18 -28.84 26.15
N GLU A 119 10.24 -30.06 25.62
CA GLU A 119 9.89 -30.35 24.22
C GLU A 119 8.44 -29.98 23.92
N MET A 120 7.51 -30.30 24.83
CA MET A 120 6.12 -29.91 24.73
C MET A 120 5.95 -28.39 24.70
N GLN A 121 6.65 -27.66 25.56
CA GLN A 121 6.61 -26.18 25.58
C GLN A 121 7.21 -25.56 24.32
N LEU A 122 8.33 -26.11 23.83
CA LEU A 122 8.98 -25.66 22.60
C LEU A 122 8.07 -25.85 21.39
N ASN A 123 7.37 -26.97 21.33
CA ASN A 123 6.41 -27.27 20.28
C ASN A 123 5.14 -26.41 20.41
N ALA A 124 4.61 -26.23 21.63
CA ALA A 124 3.42 -25.40 21.87
C ALA A 124 3.63 -23.91 21.55
N CYS A 125 4.88 -23.43 21.57
CA CYS A 125 5.23 -22.04 21.27
C CYS A 125 5.85 -21.88 19.87
N ASP A 126 5.80 -22.92 19.02
CA ASP A 126 6.34 -22.93 17.65
C ASP A 126 7.78 -22.39 17.56
N VAL A 127 8.60 -22.70 18.57
CA VAL A 127 9.93 -22.09 18.75
C VAL A 127 10.88 -22.47 17.62
N GLU A 128 10.76 -23.69 17.08
CA GLU A 128 11.56 -24.15 15.95
C GLU A 128 11.30 -23.28 14.72
N GLU A 129 10.03 -22.95 14.46
CA GLU A 129 9.65 -22.13 13.31
C GLU A 129 10.05 -20.67 13.49
N LEU A 130 9.85 -20.12 14.70
CA LEU A 130 10.26 -18.75 15.03
C LEU A 130 11.78 -18.57 14.90
N LEU A 131 12.56 -19.56 15.36
CA LEU A 131 14.02 -19.52 15.23
C LEU A 131 14.48 -19.77 13.80
N GLY A 132 13.77 -20.59 13.03
CA GLY A 132 13.98 -20.74 11.58
C GLY A 132 13.76 -19.42 10.84
N SER A 133 12.64 -18.75 11.11
CA SER A 133 12.32 -17.44 10.56
C SER A 133 13.34 -16.37 10.96
N LEU A 134 13.80 -16.39 12.20
CA LEU A 134 14.86 -15.49 12.67
C LEU A 134 16.20 -15.74 11.97
N ASP A 135 16.57 -17.00 11.77
CA ASP A 135 17.78 -17.37 11.03
C ASP A 135 17.70 -16.88 9.58
N LYS A 136 16.54 -17.04 8.92
CA LYS A 136 16.27 -16.50 7.56
C LYS A 136 16.43 -14.98 7.51
N ILE A 137 15.79 -14.25 8.42
CA ILE A 137 15.89 -12.78 8.50
C ILE A 137 17.35 -12.35 8.71
N LYS A 138 18.12 -13.10 9.50
CA LYS A 138 19.54 -12.83 9.76
C LYS A 138 20.40 -13.07 8.50
N THR A 139 20.11 -14.10 7.72
CA THR A 139 20.83 -14.39 6.47
C THR A 139 20.45 -13.45 5.33
N GLU A 140 19.20 -13.00 5.26
CA GLU A 140 18.73 -12.07 4.22
C GLU A 140 19.24 -10.64 4.47
N ASN A 141 19.36 -10.25 5.74
CA ASN A 141 19.68 -8.87 6.12
C ASN A 141 21.05 -8.76 6.80
N VAL A 142 22.11 -9.22 6.12
CA VAL A 142 23.52 -9.08 6.55
C VAL A 142 23.99 -7.64 6.28
N SER A 143 23.38 -6.66 6.94
CA SER A 143 23.88 -5.29 6.94
C SER A 143 24.80 -5.07 8.14
N VAL A 144 25.98 -4.53 7.88
CA VAL A 144 26.97 -4.12 8.89
C VAL A 144 26.51 -2.85 9.63
N GLN A 145 25.53 -2.13 9.08
CA GLN A 145 25.05 -0.89 9.68
C GLN A 145 24.13 -1.13 10.87
N ARG A 146 24.18 -0.20 11.83
CA ARG A 146 23.29 -0.19 12.99
C ARG A 146 21.84 -0.07 12.51
N LYS A 147 21.10 -1.17 12.59
CA LYS A 147 19.65 -1.19 12.33
C LYS A 147 18.91 -0.35 13.36
N TRP A 148 17.82 0.27 12.93
CA TRP A 148 16.93 1.02 13.80
C TRP A 148 16.44 0.17 14.99
N ARG A 149 16.21 0.83 16.12
CA ARG A 149 15.68 0.27 17.36
C ARG A 149 14.62 1.23 17.90
N PRO A 150 13.55 0.75 18.55
CA PRO A 150 12.56 1.61 19.18
C PRO A 150 13.21 2.63 20.10
N SER A 151 12.96 3.92 19.89
CA SER A 151 13.57 5.03 20.63
C SER A 151 12.94 5.25 22.00
N ARG A 152 11.88 4.49 22.32
CA ARG A 152 10.98 4.67 23.48
C ARG A 152 10.05 5.88 23.36
N SER A 153 10.03 6.54 22.20
CA SER A 153 9.08 7.58 21.85
C SER A 153 8.16 7.07 20.73
N PRO A 154 6.88 6.79 21.01
CA PRO A 154 5.96 6.24 20.00
C PRO A 154 5.85 7.12 18.75
N ASN A 155 5.93 8.44 18.91
CA ASN A 155 5.84 9.40 17.81
C ASN A 155 7.04 9.31 16.87
N GLU A 156 8.24 9.12 17.41
CA GLU A 156 9.45 8.96 16.60
C GLU A 156 9.46 7.61 15.90
N ASP A 157 9.03 6.55 16.60
CA ASP A 157 8.99 5.20 16.07
C ASP A 157 7.97 5.09 14.92
N MET A 158 6.80 5.72 15.07
CA MET A 158 5.80 5.80 14.02
C MET A 158 6.31 6.58 12.79
N LYS A 159 7.00 7.71 13.01
CA LYS A 159 7.60 8.48 11.91
C LYS A 159 8.64 7.65 11.15
N ALA A 160 9.52 6.95 11.87
CA ALA A 160 10.54 6.11 11.28
C ALA A 160 9.92 4.95 10.46
N HIS A 161 8.88 4.30 10.99
CA HIS A 161 8.16 3.25 10.28
C HIS A 161 7.49 3.75 9.00
N LEU A 162 6.83 4.92 9.05
CA LEU A 162 6.09 5.46 7.91
C LEU A 162 6.98 6.14 6.86
N GLN A 163 8.24 6.43 7.20
CA GLN A 163 9.14 7.23 6.36
C GLN A 163 9.28 6.67 4.94
N GLU A 164 9.50 5.36 4.78
CA GLU A 164 9.68 4.76 3.45
C GLU A 164 8.40 4.84 2.61
N SER A 165 7.25 4.52 3.21
CA SER A 165 5.95 4.59 2.53
C SER A 165 5.60 6.02 2.10
N SER A 166 5.82 6.99 3.01
CA SER A 166 5.58 8.41 2.75
C SER A 166 6.50 8.93 1.64
N GLN A 167 7.75 8.48 1.61
CA GLN A 167 8.70 8.87 0.58
C GLN A 167 8.34 8.29 -0.80
N LYS A 168 7.79 7.07 -0.86
CA LYS A 168 7.27 6.48 -2.10
C LYS A 168 6.08 7.29 -2.64
N GLU A 169 5.14 7.64 -1.76
CA GLU A 169 3.96 8.43 -2.12
C GLU A 169 4.34 9.85 -2.62
N LEU A 170 5.25 10.53 -1.91
CA LEU A 170 5.76 11.84 -2.33
C LEU A 170 6.36 11.82 -3.74
N LYS A 171 7.15 10.78 -4.06
CA LYS A 171 7.73 10.61 -5.40
C LYS A 171 6.66 10.41 -6.47
N GLN A 172 5.60 9.66 -6.16
CA GLN A 172 4.48 9.45 -7.09
C GLN A 172 3.72 10.76 -7.34
N LEU A 173 3.38 11.49 -6.28
CA LEU A 173 2.69 12.77 -6.38
C LEU A 173 3.51 13.79 -7.17
N GLN A 174 4.81 13.87 -6.93
CA GLN A 174 5.71 14.74 -7.68
C GLN A 174 5.72 14.40 -9.17
N LYS A 175 5.70 13.11 -9.52
CA LYS A 175 5.62 12.67 -10.93
C LYS A 175 4.30 13.10 -11.58
N ILE A 176 3.18 12.95 -10.86
CA ILE A 176 1.86 13.37 -11.34
C ILE A 176 1.84 14.89 -11.57
N LEU A 177 2.34 15.65 -10.59
CA LEU A 177 2.40 17.11 -10.66
C LEU A 177 3.20 17.57 -11.89
N LEU A 178 4.41 17.04 -12.10
CA LEU A 178 5.23 17.37 -13.27
C LEU A 178 4.54 17.03 -14.60
N THR A 179 3.78 15.93 -14.62
CA THR A 179 3.02 15.53 -15.81
C THR A 179 1.90 16.53 -16.11
N LEU A 180 1.15 16.94 -15.08
CA LEU A 180 0.07 17.91 -15.20
C LEU A 180 0.58 19.29 -15.60
N GLU A 181 1.68 19.74 -15.02
CA GLU A 181 2.32 21.02 -15.38
C GLU A 181 2.75 21.03 -16.85
N SER A 182 3.35 19.94 -17.33
CA SER A 182 3.73 19.78 -18.73
C SER A 182 2.53 19.80 -19.67
N GLN A 183 1.47 19.07 -19.33
CA GLN A 183 0.23 19.05 -20.11
C GLN A 183 -0.45 20.42 -20.14
N ASN A 184 -0.53 21.11 -19.00
CA ASN A 184 -1.14 22.43 -18.91
C ASN A 184 -0.33 23.46 -19.72
N LYS A 185 1.01 23.41 -19.62
CA LYS A 185 1.88 24.23 -20.47
C LYS A 185 1.63 23.98 -21.96
N HIS A 186 1.55 22.72 -22.38
CA HIS A 186 1.27 22.37 -23.77
C HIS A 186 -0.11 22.86 -24.22
N LEU A 187 -1.14 22.67 -23.40
CA LEU A 187 -2.50 23.16 -23.68
C LEU A 187 -2.53 24.68 -23.79
N ASN A 188 -1.85 25.39 -22.90
CA ASN A 188 -1.77 26.86 -22.94
C ASN A 188 -1.08 27.34 -24.22
N GLU A 189 0.01 26.68 -24.66
CA GLU A 189 0.66 26.96 -25.94
C GLU A 189 -0.28 26.71 -27.14
N CYS A 190 -1.12 25.66 -27.08
CA CYS A 190 -2.13 25.39 -28.12
C CYS A 190 -3.26 26.42 -28.14
N VAL A 191 -3.71 26.87 -26.96
CA VAL A 191 -4.75 27.90 -26.83
C VAL A 191 -4.25 29.22 -27.39
N VAL A 192 -3.06 29.68 -26.99
CA VAL A 192 -2.46 30.92 -27.51
C VAL A 192 -2.34 30.88 -29.03
N LYS A 193 -1.82 29.78 -29.61
CA LYS A 193 -1.74 29.63 -31.07
C LYS A 193 -3.10 29.66 -31.77
N SER A 194 -4.14 29.18 -31.11
CA SER A 194 -5.49 29.18 -31.66
C SER A 194 -6.12 30.58 -31.57
N ASP A 195 -5.85 31.30 -30.49
CA ASP A 195 -6.29 32.67 -30.27
C ASP A 195 -5.63 33.63 -31.27
N ASP A 196 -4.32 33.49 -31.52
CA ASP A 196 -3.59 34.24 -32.54
C ASP A 196 -4.23 34.07 -33.93
N LYS A 197 -4.51 32.81 -34.33
CA LYS A 197 -5.18 32.51 -35.61
C LYS A 197 -6.59 33.09 -35.68
N LEU A 198 -7.34 33.02 -34.58
CA LEU A 198 -8.68 33.58 -34.51
C LEU A 198 -8.61 35.10 -34.68
N GLN A 199 -7.68 35.77 -33.99
CA GLN A 199 -7.48 37.21 -34.10
C GLN A 199 -7.07 37.63 -35.52
N GLU A 200 -6.22 36.86 -36.20
CA GLU A 200 -5.89 37.07 -37.62
C GLU A 200 -7.12 36.96 -38.52
N SER A 201 -7.95 35.92 -38.30
CA SER A 201 -9.17 35.71 -39.08
C SER A 201 -10.20 36.82 -38.87
N VAL A 202 -10.37 37.30 -37.63
CA VAL A 202 -11.26 38.41 -37.28
C VAL A 202 -10.81 39.69 -37.98
N LYS A 203 -9.52 40.02 -37.92
CA LYS A 203 -8.96 41.17 -38.65
C LYS A 203 -9.19 41.09 -40.15
N LEU A 204 -9.06 39.90 -40.74
CA LEU A 204 -9.32 39.70 -42.16
C LEU A 204 -10.79 39.95 -42.51
N VAL A 205 -11.72 39.45 -41.69
CA VAL A 205 -13.16 39.70 -41.86
C VAL A 205 -13.48 41.19 -41.69
N GLU A 206 -12.94 41.86 -40.67
CA GLU A 206 -13.13 43.30 -40.45
C GLU A 206 -12.64 44.13 -41.64
N ASN A 207 -11.45 43.80 -42.17
CA ASN A 207 -10.90 44.46 -43.35
C ASN A 207 -11.78 44.23 -44.59
N LEU A 208 -12.28 43.01 -44.79
CA LEU A 208 -13.19 42.71 -45.89
C LEU A 208 -14.50 43.48 -45.73
N CYS A 209 -15.14 43.45 -44.56
CA CYS A 209 -16.36 44.21 -44.28
C CYS A 209 -16.16 45.69 -44.58
N SER A 210 -15.05 46.28 -44.11
CA SER A 210 -14.72 47.69 -44.39
C SER A 210 -14.54 47.95 -45.90
N ALA A 211 -13.83 47.08 -46.62
CA ALA A 211 -13.67 47.21 -48.07
C ALA A 211 -15.00 47.08 -48.84
N TRP A 212 -15.90 46.20 -48.39
CA TRP A 212 -17.25 46.07 -48.94
C TRP A 212 -18.10 47.30 -48.64
N GLU A 213 -18.02 47.87 -47.44
CA GLU A 213 -18.69 49.11 -47.08
C GLU A 213 -18.20 50.30 -47.93
N GLU A 214 -16.89 50.43 -48.12
CA GLU A 214 -16.30 51.44 -49.00
C GLU A 214 -16.73 51.25 -50.47
N ALA A 215 -16.67 50.02 -51.00
CA ALA A 215 -17.12 49.71 -52.35
C ALA A 215 -18.63 50.01 -52.53
N ALA A 216 -19.44 49.72 -51.51
CA ALA A 216 -20.85 50.04 -51.50
C ALA A 216 -21.11 51.56 -51.50
N LEU A 217 -20.22 52.38 -50.91
CA LEU A 217 -20.31 53.84 -50.92
C LEU A 217 -19.79 54.47 -52.22
N VAL A 218 -18.81 53.86 -52.89
CA VAL A 218 -18.24 54.35 -54.17
C VAL A 218 -19.16 54.05 -55.36
N LEU A 219 -20.01 53.02 -55.27
CA LEU A 219 -21.13 52.85 -56.19
C LEU A 219 -22.03 54.09 -56.12
N SER A 220 -21.98 54.94 -57.14
CA SER A 220 -22.80 56.14 -57.22
C SER A 220 -24.29 55.80 -57.06
N ASP A 221 -25.07 56.74 -56.53
CA ASP A 221 -26.51 56.59 -56.38
C ASP A 221 -27.20 56.21 -57.72
N GLU A 222 -26.60 56.57 -58.86
CA GLU A 222 -27.03 56.17 -60.21
C GLU A 222 -26.93 54.66 -60.49
N THR A 223 -25.89 53.97 -60.02
CA THR A 223 -25.77 52.51 -60.19
C THR A 223 -26.65 51.76 -59.19
N ARG A 224 -26.81 52.29 -57.96
CA ARG A 224 -27.76 51.75 -56.98
C ARG A 224 -29.20 51.82 -57.48
N GLN A 225 -29.61 52.92 -58.11
CA GLN A 225 -30.94 53.07 -58.70
C GLN A 225 -31.18 52.07 -59.85
N LYS A 226 -30.19 51.87 -60.73
CA LYS A 226 -30.28 50.91 -61.85
C LYS A 226 -30.41 49.45 -61.39
N PHE A 227 -29.79 49.06 -60.27
CA PHE A 227 -29.96 47.72 -59.70
C PHE A 227 -31.34 47.52 -59.06
N LEU A 228 -31.89 48.55 -58.41
CA LEU A 228 -33.27 48.50 -57.88
C LEU A 228 -34.29 48.41 -59.01
N ASP A 229 -34.10 49.16 -60.11
CA ASP A 229 -34.99 49.10 -61.27
C ASP A 229 -34.91 47.75 -62.02
N ALA A 230 -33.73 47.11 -62.09
CA ALA A 230 -33.57 45.81 -62.74
C ALA A 230 -34.19 44.65 -61.93
N ASN A 231 -34.27 44.76 -60.60
CA ASN A 231 -34.82 43.72 -59.73
C ASN A 231 -36.35 43.82 -59.58
N VAL A 232 -36.98 44.86 -60.14
CA VAL A 232 -38.45 45.01 -60.24
C VAL A 232 -39.02 44.34 -61.51
N TYR A 233 -38.15 43.94 -62.46
CA TYR A 233 -38.55 43.28 -63.72
C TYR A 233 -38.18 41.78 -63.81
N MET A 234 -37.79 41.15 -62.70
CA MET A 234 -37.80 39.68 -62.52
C MET A 234 -38.91 39.29 -61.55
#